data_AF-A0A5J9USD2-F1
#
_entry.id   AF-A0A5J9USD2-F1
#
_cell.length_a   1.000
_cell.length_b   1.000
_cell.length_c   1.000
_cell.angle_alpha   90.00
_cell.angle_beta   90.00
_cell.angle_gamma   90.00
#
_symmetry.space_group_name_H-M   'P 1'
#
loop_
_entity.id
_entity.type
_entity.pdbx_description
1 polymer ?
#
loop_
_entity_poly.entity_id
_entity_poly.type
_entity_poly.pdbx_seq_one_letter_code
_entity_poly.pdbx_strand_id
1 'polypeptide(L)'
;MGGSLLSASCDDLYLLGFANRDSRWHILRYCKGLPGSVTLPIEENYGELIDGGHAMLYTVPLGNQSAVQAVRTLSRYNRATTTKAQLKDAMVRFVVMISEAMRFVAIRNVFAGHWEEETFINLEQAKYVIHWGALSRLLVFWDQSHWVRWSGKDAEDVKEIHVNNWNDAWLLVDFLLRPY
;
A
#
# COMPACT_ATOMS: atom_id res chain seq x y z
N MET A 1 3.49 -15.90 21.76
CA MET A 1 3.45 -15.18 20.46
C MET A 1 2.73 -13.87 20.68
N GLY A 2 3.26 -12.74 20.20
CA GLY A 2 2.57 -11.45 20.21
C GLY A 2 2.10 -11.13 18.80
N GLY A 3 0.81 -10.87 18.61
CA GLY A 3 0.24 -10.43 17.33
C GLY A 3 0.14 -8.90 17.26
N SER A 4 -0.10 -8.40 16.05
CA SER A 4 -0.61 -7.05 15.79
C SER A 4 -1.83 -7.17 14.90
N LEU A 5 -2.84 -6.35 15.13
CA LEU A 5 -3.97 -6.21 14.21
C LEU A 5 -3.76 -4.95 13.38
N LEU A 6 -4.10 -5.00 12.10
CA LEU A 6 -4.01 -3.87 11.19
C LEU A 6 -5.40 -3.35 10.88
N SER A 7 -5.55 -2.04 10.79
CA SER A 7 -6.79 -1.40 10.32
C SER A 7 -6.54 -0.78 8.96
N ALA A 8 -7.33 -1.18 7.96
CA ALA A 8 -7.36 -0.54 6.65
C ALA A 8 -8.75 0.05 6.40
N SER A 9 -8.83 1.15 5.65
CA SER A 9 -10.09 1.69 5.15
C SER A 9 -10.73 0.73 4.14
N CYS A 10 -12.04 0.55 4.23
CA CYS A 10 -12.76 -0.31 3.28
C CYS A 10 -12.88 0.30 1.88
N ASP A 11 -12.84 1.63 1.78
CA ASP A 11 -13.13 2.34 0.53
C ASP A 11 -11.92 2.38 -0.42
N ASP A 12 -10.72 2.50 0.14
CA ASP A 12 -9.49 2.68 -0.65
C ASP A 12 -8.29 1.83 -0.17
N LEU A 13 -8.48 0.92 0.80
CA LEU A 13 -7.47 -0.01 1.33
C LEU A 13 -6.23 0.65 1.94
N TYR A 14 -6.29 1.94 2.30
CA TYR A 14 -5.20 2.60 3.01
C TYR A 14 -5.06 2.03 4.41
N LEU A 15 -3.84 1.66 4.79
CA LEU A 15 -3.53 1.23 6.14
C LEU A 15 -3.56 2.43 7.08
N LEU A 16 -4.58 2.51 7.94
CA LEU A 16 -4.84 3.64 8.84
C LEU A 16 -4.10 3.53 10.18
N GLY A 17 -3.69 2.32 10.58
CA GLY A 17 -3.19 2.09 11.93
C GLY A 17 -3.08 0.62 12.30
N PHE A 18 -2.79 0.39 13.59
CA PHE A 18 -2.60 -0.96 14.15
C PHE A 18 -2.96 -1.02 15.63
N ALA A 19 -3.33 -2.20 16.12
CA ALA A 19 -3.37 -2.53 17.54
C ALA A 19 -2.07 -3.23 17.94
N ASN A 20 -1.44 -2.76 19.02
CA ASN A 20 -0.26 -3.41 19.59
C ASN A 20 -0.67 -4.58 20.50
N ARG A 21 0.30 -5.29 21.09
CA ARG A 21 0.05 -6.46 21.95
C ARG A 21 -0.74 -6.16 23.22
N ASP A 22 -0.80 -4.90 23.64
CA ASP A 22 -1.58 -4.46 24.81
C ASP A 22 -3.04 -4.14 24.40
N SER A 23 -3.45 -4.52 23.18
CA SER A 23 -4.75 -4.21 22.59
C SER A 23 -5.04 -2.70 22.49
N ARG A 24 -4.01 -1.86 22.51
CA ARG A 24 -4.15 -0.41 22.29
C ARG A 24 -4.05 -0.10 20.81
N TRP A 25 -5.07 0.56 20.30
CA TRP A 25 -5.13 1.05 18.93
C TRP A 25 -4.28 2.31 18.75
N HIS A 26 -3.48 2.30 17.70
CA HIS A 26 -2.68 3.43 17.25
C HIS A 26 -3.08 3.76 15.82
N ILE A 27 -3.40 5.03 15.55
CA ILE A 27 -3.85 5.49 14.24
C ILE A 27 -2.88 6.55 13.69
N LEU A 28 -2.65 6.53 12.39
CA LEU A 28 -1.84 7.54 11.69
C LEU A 28 -2.42 8.95 11.90
N ARG A 29 -1.55 9.94 11.82
CA ARG A 29 -1.90 11.34 12.00
C ARG A 29 -2.91 11.77 10.93
N TYR A 30 -3.91 12.53 11.36
CA TYR A 30 -5.04 13.03 10.56
C TYR A 30 -6.09 12.00 10.14
N CYS A 31 -5.79 10.71 10.28
CA CYS A 31 -6.79 9.65 10.12
C CYS A 31 -7.80 9.68 11.28
N LYS A 32 -9.04 9.29 11.00
CA LYS A 32 -10.14 9.19 11.97
C LYS A 32 -10.82 7.82 11.80
N GLY A 33 -11.74 7.49 12.71
CA GLY A 33 -12.60 6.31 12.57
C GLY A 33 -12.41 5.23 13.64
N LEU A 34 -11.43 5.35 14.53
CA LEU A 34 -11.21 4.43 15.66
C LEU A 34 -11.33 5.18 17.00
N PRO A 35 -12.50 5.16 17.66
CA PRO A 35 -12.68 5.77 18.98
C PRO A 35 -11.68 5.22 20.01
N GLY A 36 -11.08 6.11 20.80
CA GLY A 36 -10.11 5.72 21.84
C GLY A 36 -8.71 5.36 21.33
N SER A 37 -8.42 5.54 20.04
CA SER A 37 -7.07 5.31 19.49
C SER A 37 -6.07 6.39 19.90
N VAL A 38 -4.80 6.03 19.96
CA VAL A 38 -3.68 6.94 20.16
C VAL A 38 -3.15 7.39 18.80
N THR A 39 -3.01 8.71 18.60
CA THR A 39 -2.46 9.24 17.36
C THR A 39 -0.94 9.05 17.29
N LEU A 40 -0.48 8.45 16.19
CA LEU A 40 0.92 8.26 15.86
C LEU A 40 1.58 9.56 15.40
N PRO A 41 2.90 9.71 15.57
CA PRO A 41 3.62 10.91 15.15
C PRO A 41 3.95 10.95 13.64
N ILE A 42 3.35 10.06 12.84
CA ILE A 42 3.56 9.89 11.39
C ILE A 42 2.21 9.96 10.66
N GLU A 43 2.24 10.35 9.40
CA GLU A 43 1.10 10.47 8.48
C GLU A 43 1.06 9.28 7.52
N GLU A 44 -0.02 9.16 6.75
CA GLU A 44 -0.28 8.01 5.87
C GLU A 44 0.34 8.10 4.46
N ASN A 45 0.88 9.26 4.09
CA ASN A 45 1.45 9.45 2.75
C ASN A 45 2.87 8.85 2.63
N TYR A 46 3.25 8.40 1.43
CA TYR A 46 4.57 7.80 1.21
C TYR A 46 5.73 8.73 1.57
N GLY A 47 5.59 10.05 1.34
CA GLY A 47 6.65 11.01 1.67
C GLY A 47 6.97 11.08 3.16
N GLU A 48 6.01 10.74 4.01
CA GLU A 48 6.23 10.60 5.44
C GLU A 48 6.64 9.17 5.84
N LEU A 49 6.25 8.14 5.11
CA LEU A 49 6.60 6.74 5.44
C LEU A 49 8.01 6.33 5.00
N ILE A 50 8.53 6.90 3.91
CA ILE A 50 9.85 6.58 3.37
C ILE A 50 10.48 7.83 2.75
N ASP A 51 11.76 8.07 3.07
CA ASP A 51 12.48 9.21 2.50
C ASP A 51 12.59 9.02 0.98
N GLY A 52 12.19 10.03 0.21
CA GLY A 52 12.05 9.95 -1.25
C GLY A 52 10.67 9.49 -1.75
N GLY A 53 9.75 9.13 -0.84
CA GLY A 53 8.35 8.85 -1.15
C GLY A 53 8.14 7.61 -2.00
N HIS A 54 7.08 7.60 -2.82
CA HIS A 54 6.67 6.42 -3.59
C HIS A 54 7.80 5.89 -4.51
N ALA A 55 8.65 6.78 -5.03
CA ALA A 55 9.77 6.42 -5.89
C ALA A 55 10.80 5.54 -5.19
N MET A 56 10.81 5.48 -3.85
CA MET A 56 11.71 4.66 -3.04
C MET A 56 11.08 3.35 -2.55
N LEU A 57 9.84 3.03 -2.93
CA LEU A 57 9.20 1.77 -2.49
C LEU A 57 9.94 0.52 -2.97
N TYR A 58 10.71 0.61 -4.06
CA TYR A 58 11.56 -0.49 -4.55
C TYR A 58 12.69 -0.86 -3.59
N THR A 59 13.02 -0.04 -2.59
CA THR A 59 14.03 -0.38 -1.57
C THR A 59 13.41 -1.04 -0.33
N VAL A 60 12.09 -1.22 -0.29
CA VAL A 60 11.41 -1.84 0.84
C VAL A 60 11.55 -3.37 0.69
N PRO A 61 12.21 -4.06 1.64
CA PRO A 61 12.29 -5.52 1.60
C PRO A 61 10.93 -6.16 1.86
N LEU A 62 10.60 -7.17 1.10
CA LEU A 62 9.33 -7.92 1.15
C LEU A 62 9.61 -9.39 1.43
N GLY A 63 8.61 -10.09 1.96
CA GLY A 63 8.71 -11.50 2.33
C GLY A 63 8.50 -11.76 3.83
N ASN A 64 8.63 -13.02 4.23
CA ASN A 64 8.30 -13.53 5.55
C ASN A 64 9.07 -12.79 6.65
N GLN A 65 10.39 -12.72 6.54
CA GLN A 65 11.21 -12.07 7.55
C GLN A 65 10.90 -10.58 7.68
N SER A 66 10.62 -9.91 6.56
CA SER A 66 10.21 -8.51 6.55
C SER A 66 8.89 -8.31 7.31
N ALA A 67 7.89 -9.15 7.04
CA ALA A 67 6.60 -9.09 7.74
C ALA A 67 6.75 -9.41 9.23
N VAL A 68 7.54 -10.42 9.59
CA VAL A 68 7.81 -10.79 11.00
C VAL A 68 8.50 -9.64 11.74
N GLN A 69 9.47 -8.98 11.11
CA GLN A 69 10.14 -7.81 11.68
C GLN A 69 9.14 -6.66 11.90
N ALA A 70 8.32 -6.36 10.91
CA ALA A 70 7.29 -5.34 11.01
C ALA A 70 6.27 -5.64 12.12
N VAL A 71 5.74 -6.89 12.20
CA VAL A 71 4.86 -7.32 13.30
C VAL A 71 5.53 -7.11 14.65
N ARG A 72 6.79 -7.55 14.82
CA ARG A 72 7.51 -7.42 16.09
C ARG A 72 7.63 -5.96 16.53
N THR A 73 7.92 -5.06 15.60
CA THR A 73 8.00 -3.62 15.87
C THR A 73 6.65 -3.05 16.28
N LEU A 74 5.58 -3.28 15.50
CA LEU A 74 4.26 -2.73 15.77
C LEU A 74 3.63 -3.34 17.04
N SER A 75 3.82 -4.65 17.25
CA SER A 75 3.26 -5.38 18.40
C SER A 75 3.85 -4.87 19.72
N ARG A 76 5.13 -4.46 19.70
CA ARG A 76 5.87 -3.93 20.85
C ARG A 76 5.93 -2.40 20.87
N TYR A 77 5.19 -1.73 20.00
CA TYR A 77 5.26 -0.28 19.86
C TYR A 77 5.03 0.41 21.20
N ASN A 78 5.99 1.22 21.59
CA ASN A 78 5.92 2.11 22.73
C ASN A 78 6.57 3.43 22.33
N ARG A 79 5.83 4.53 22.42
CA ARG A 79 6.28 5.88 22.01
C ARG A 79 7.57 6.33 22.70
N ALA A 80 7.87 5.83 23.91
CA ALA A 80 9.07 6.19 24.65
C ALA A 80 10.34 5.47 24.13
N THR A 81 10.20 4.32 23.49
CA THR A 81 11.35 3.45 23.13
C THR A 81 11.45 3.13 21.64
N THR A 82 10.34 3.16 20.90
CA THR A 82 10.32 2.92 19.46
C THR A 82 10.62 4.22 18.73
N THR A 83 11.68 4.22 17.91
CA THR A 83 12.05 5.41 17.14
C THR A 83 11.06 5.65 16.01
N LYS A 84 10.98 6.90 15.54
CA LYS A 84 10.14 7.25 14.38
C LYS A 84 10.56 6.45 13.14
N ALA A 85 11.85 6.22 12.94
CA ALA A 85 12.38 5.44 11.83
C ALA A 85 11.93 3.96 11.89
N GLN A 86 11.99 3.32 13.06
CA GLN A 86 11.49 1.95 13.23
C GLN A 86 9.99 1.84 12.93
N LEU A 87 9.21 2.83 13.39
CA LEU A 87 7.78 2.88 13.10
C LEU A 87 7.50 3.05 11.60
N LYS A 88 8.20 3.99 10.94
CA LYS A 88 8.09 4.24 9.50
C LYS A 88 8.44 2.99 8.68
N ASP A 89 9.57 2.34 8.98
CA ASP A 89 10.02 1.09 8.32
C ASP A 89 8.99 -0.04 8.48
N ALA A 90 8.46 -0.25 9.68
CA ALA A 90 7.44 -1.28 9.90
C ALA A 90 6.12 -0.97 9.17
N MET A 91 5.70 0.30 9.12
CA MET A 91 4.48 0.70 8.43
C MET A 91 4.60 0.57 6.92
N VAL A 92 5.70 1.06 6.31
CA VAL A 92 5.86 1.02 4.85
C VAL A 92 5.92 -0.42 4.33
N ARG A 93 6.54 -1.35 5.07
CA ARG A 93 6.53 -2.79 4.77
C ARG A 93 5.11 -3.33 4.63
N PHE A 94 4.22 -3.00 5.57
CA PHE A 94 2.82 -3.45 5.48
C PHE A 94 2.00 -2.70 4.46
N VAL A 95 2.26 -1.41 4.23
CA VAL A 95 1.62 -0.68 3.13
C VAL A 95 1.89 -1.40 1.80
N VAL A 96 3.14 -1.77 1.52
CA VAL A 96 3.48 -2.48 0.27
C VAL A 96 2.93 -3.91 0.26
N MET A 97 3.17 -4.70 1.31
CA MET A 97 2.78 -6.13 1.33
C MET A 97 1.28 -6.38 1.49
N ILE A 98 0.49 -5.39 1.93
CA ILE A 98 -0.94 -5.54 2.16
C ILE A 98 -1.71 -4.61 1.24
N SER A 99 -1.64 -3.29 1.45
CA SER A 99 -2.44 -2.33 0.67
C SER A 99 -2.08 -2.39 -0.81
N GLU A 100 -0.80 -2.26 -1.17
CA GLU A 100 -0.40 -2.27 -2.58
C GLU A 100 -0.49 -3.65 -3.22
N ALA A 101 -0.21 -4.72 -2.47
CA ALA A 101 -0.38 -6.09 -2.96
C ALA A 101 -1.86 -6.50 -3.17
N MET A 102 -2.80 -5.90 -2.42
CA MET A 102 -4.23 -6.08 -2.67
C MET A 102 -4.70 -5.28 -3.89
N ARG A 103 -4.16 -4.07 -4.09
CA ARG A 103 -4.47 -3.24 -5.25
C ARG A 103 -3.87 -3.80 -6.53
N PHE A 104 -2.63 -4.26 -6.49
CA PHE A 104 -1.84 -4.65 -7.66
C PHE A 104 -1.37 -6.10 -7.58
N VAL A 105 -1.91 -6.96 -8.44
CA VAL A 105 -1.41 -8.33 -8.61
C VAL A 105 0.06 -8.35 -9.02
N ALA A 106 0.49 -7.37 -9.83
CA ALA A 106 1.88 -7.23 -10.23
C ALA A 106 2.84 -7.00 -9.05
N ILE A 107 2.40 -6.32 -7.98
CA ILE A 107 3.19 -6.14 -6.75
C ILE A 107 3.12 -7.41 -5.89
N ARG A 108 1.93 -8.00 -5.71
CA ARG A 108 1.75 -9.23 -4.93
C ARG A 108 2.62 -10.37 -5.44
N ASN A 109 2.69 -10.55 -6.75
CA ASN A 109 3.40 -11.66 -7.37
C ASN A 109 4.92 -11.60 -7.16
N VAL A 110 5.49 -10.45 -6.79
CA VAL A 110 6.93 -10.32 -6.49
C VAL A 110 7.33 -11.19 -5.29
N PHE A 111 6.48 -11.25 -4.26
CA PHE A 111 6.81 -11.95 -3.01
C PHE A 111 5.90 -13.14 -2.71
N ALA A 112 4.74 -13.28 -3.35
CA ALA A 112 3.80 -14.36 -3.05
C ALA A 112 4.35 -15.77 -3.32
N GLY A 113 5.06 -15.95 -4.44
CA GLY A 113 5.74 -17.21 -4.78
C GLY A 113 7.10 -17.39 -4.10
N HIS A 114 7.63 -16.31 -3.52
CA HIS A 114 8.97 -16.21 -2.94
C HIS A 114 8.88 -15.80 -1.47
N TRP A 115 7.83 -16.24 -0.77
CA TRP A 115 7.50 -15.72 0.56
C TRP A 115 8.62 -15.91 1.57
N GLU A 116 9.34 -17.02 1.51
CA GLU A 116 10.46 -17.31 2.42
C GLU A 116 11.77 -16.59 2.04
N GLU A 117 11.81 -15.91 0.90
CA GLU A 117 12.94 -15.14 0.40
C GLU A 117 12.74 -13.64 0.66
N GLU A 118 13.84 -12.88 0.72
CA GLU A 118 13.77 -11.42 0.68
C GLU A 118 13.67 -10.96 -0.77
N THR A 119 12.63 -10.20 -1.07
CA THR A 119 12.33 -9.71 -2.42
C THR A 119 12.08 -8.21 -2.42
N PHE A 120 12.11 -7.60 -3.60
CA PHE A 120 11.93 -6.17 -3.79
C PHE A 120 11.12 -5.94 -5.08
N ILE A 121 10.16 -5.02 -5.05
CA ILE A 121 9.58 -4.53 -6.30
C ILE A 121 10.66 -3.75 -7.07
N ASN A 122 10.50 -3.61 -8.38
CA ASN A 122 11.41 -2.80 -9.18
C ASN A 122 10.96 -1.32 -9.24
N LEU A 123 11.81 -0.48 -9.82
CA LEU A 123 11.56 0.97 -9.98
C LEU A 123 10.28 1.27 -10.77
N GLU A 124 9.93 0.45 -11.74
CA GLU A 124 8.73 0.64 -12.56
C GLU A 124 7.46 0.33 -11.75
N GLN A 125 7.46 -0.80 -11.03
CA GLN A 125 6.37 -1.21 -10.14
C GLN A 125 6.11 -0.19 -9.03
N ALA A 126 7.15 0.49 -8.53
CA ALA A 126 7.01 1.57 -7.56
C ALA A 126 6.20 2.76 -8.10
N LYS A 127 6.15 2.97 -9.42
CA LYS A 127 5.31 4.00 -10.04
C LYS A 127 3.84 3.62 -10.06
N TYR A 128 3.50 2.32 -10.12
CA TYR A 128 2.11 1.87 -10.29
C TYR A 128 1.19 2.47 -9.23
N VAL A 129 1.68 2.59 -7.99
CA VAL A 129 0.89 3.04 -6.83
C VAL A 129 0.29 4.45 -7.02
N ILE A 130 0.97 5.37 -7.69
CA ILE A 130 0.44 6.73 -7.92
C ILE A 130 -0.59 6.78 -9.05
N HIS A 131 -0.61 5.75 -9.91
CA HIS A 131 -1.56 5.64 -11.03
C HIS A 131 -2.79 4.81 -10.70
N TRP A 132 -2.90 4.25 -9.48
CA TRP A 132 -4.00 3.38 -9.09
C TRP A 132 -5.39 4.01 -9.34
N GLY A 133 -5.57 5.28 -8.99
CA GLY A 133 -6.83 5.99 -9.21
C GLY A 133 -7.16 6.19 -10.69
N ALA A 134 -6.16 6.48 -11.53
CA ALA A 134 -6.33 6.62 -12.97
C ALA A 134 -6.68 5.28 -13.63
N LEU A 135 -5.95 4.20 -13.27
CA LEU A 135 -6.23 2.84 -13.73
C LEU A 135 -7.65 2.40 -13.35
N SER A 136 -8.07 2.68 -12.12
CA SER A 136 -9.41 2.35 -11.64
C SER A 136 -10.50 3.05 -12.44
N ARG A 137 -10.37 4.35 -12.69
CA ARG A 137 -11.32 5.11 -13.53
C ARG A 137 -11.35 4.61 -14.96
N LEU A 138 -10.19 4.33 -15.56
CA LEU A 138 -10.11 3.82 -16.93
C LEU A 138 -10.84 2.49 -17.08
N LEU A 139 -10.58 1.52 -16.20
CA LEU A 139 -11.21 0.21 -16.28
C LEU A 139 -12.72 0.29 -16.08
N VAL A 140 -13.18 1.11 -15.13
CA VAL A 140 -14.63 1.30 -14.90
C VAL A 140 -15.30 2.02 -16.06
N PHE A 141 -14.71 3.09 -16.60
CA PHE A 141 -15.29 3.81 -17.74
C PHE A 141 -15.22 3.02 -19.04
N TRP A 142 -14.18 2.21 -19.22
CA TRP A 142 -14.07 1.28 -20.34
C TRP A 142 -15.23 0.27 -20.30
N ASP A 143 -15.50 -0.34 -19.14
CA ASP A 143 -16.63 -1.24 -18.94
C ASP A 143 -17.98 -0.53 -19.18
N GLN A 144 -18.19 0.65 -18.59
CA GLN A 144 -19.41 1.45 -18.79
C GLN A 144 -19.63 1.89 -20.25
N SER A 145 -18.55 2.02 -21.02
CA SER A 145 -18.62 2.33 -22.45
C SER A 145 -18.92 1.12 -23.34
N HIS A 146 -19.25 -0.04 -22.74
CA HIS A 146 -19.35 -1.33 -23.42
C HIS A 146 -18.05 -1.70 -24.15
N TRP A 147 -16.92 -1.50 -23.47
CA TRP A 147 -15.58 -1.88 -23.91
C TRP A 147 -15.04 -1.13 -25.13
N VAL A 148 -15.62 0.04 -25.45
CA VAL A 148 -15.24 0.82 -26.64
C VAL A 148 -14.18 1.88 -26.33
N ARG A 149 -14.22 2.51 -25.15
CA ARG A 149 -13.45 3.72 -24.87
C ARG A 149 -12.28 3.46 -23.93
N TRP A 150 -11.06 3.60 -24.46
CA TRP A 150 -9.82 3.70 -23.70
C TRP A 150 -9.09 4.98 -24.09
N SER A 151 -9.50 6.12 -23.52
CA SER A 151 -8.99 7.44 -23.94
C SER A 151 -9.18 8.49 -22.86
N GLY A 152 -8.55 9.67 -23.07
CA GLY A 152 -8.63 10.81 -22.17
C GLY A 152 -7.39 10.94 -21.29
N LYS A 153 -7.45 11.87 -20.32
CA LYS A 153 -6.30 12.21 -19.48
C LYS A 153 -5.74 11.00 -18.74
N ASP A 154 -6.59 10.21 -18.10
CA ASP A 154 -6.13 9.02 -17.38
C ASP A 154 -5.40 8.05 -18.32
N ALA A 155 -5.84 7.89 -19.58
CA ALA A 155 -5.22 7.01 -20.55
C ALA A 155 -3.83 7.51 -21.00
N GLU A 156 -3.62 8.83 -21.02
CA GLU A 156 -2.30 9.42 -21.25
C GLU A 156 -1.41 9.30 -20.01
N ASP A 157 -1.96 9.52 -18.82
CA ASP A 157 -1.24 9.47 -17.55
C ASP A 157 -0.65 8.06 -17.30
N VAL A 158 -1.38 6.98 -17.62
CA VAL A 158 -0.92 5.60 -17.40
C VAL A 158 0.07 5.09 -18.46
N LYS A 159 0.35 5.85 -19.54
CA LYS A 159 1.41 5.48 -20.49
C LYS A 159 2.80 5.53 -19.86
N GLU A 160 2.98 6.30 -18.79
CA GLU A 160 4.25 6.34 -18.04
C GLU A 160 4.61 4.96 -17.48
N ILE A 161 3.61 4.12 -17.19
CA ILE A 161 3.77 2.75 -16.69
C ILE A 161 3.45 1.71 -17.78
N HIS A 162 3.61 2.11 -19.04
CA HIS A 162 3.46 1.25 -20.23
C HIS A 162 2.08 0.61 -20.41
N VAL A 163 1.05 1.17 -19.78
CA VAL A 163 -0.34 0.74 -19.97
C VAL A 163 -0.92 1.48 -21.17
N ASN A 164 -1.13 0.78 -22.27
CA ASN A 164 -1.66 1.36 -23.52
C ASN A 164 -3.13 0.98 -23.76
N ASN A 165 -3.60 -0.08 -23.12
CA ASN A 165 -4.95 -0.60 -23.27
C ASN A 165 -5.43 -1.32 -22.00
N TRP A 166 -6.69 -1.76 -22.02
CA TRP A 166 -7.33 -2.44 -20.89
C TRP A 166 -6.65 -3.75 -20.49
N ASN A 167 -6.07 -4.50 -21.44
CA ASN A 167 -5.42 -5.77 -21.16
C ASN A 167 -4.12 -5.54 -20.38
N ASP A 168 -3.37 -4.48 -20.71
CA ASP A 168 -2.19 -4.09 -19.92
C ASP A 168 -2.60 -3.74 -18.48
N ALA A 169 -3.67 -2.96 -18.29
CA ALA A 169 -4.16 -2.59 -16.97
C ALA A 169 -4.66 -3.80 -16.16
N TRP A 170 -5.33 -4.74 -16.81
CA TRP A 170 -5.84 -5.97 -16.21
C TRP A 170 -4.71 -6.86 -15.66
N LEU A 171 -3.54 -6.84 -16.29
CA LEU A 171 -2.36 -7.57 -15.80
C LEU A 171 -1.73 -6.93 -14.56
N LEU A 172 -2.07 -5.68 -14.24
CA LEU A 172 -1.48 -4.94 -13.14
C LEU A 172 -2.37 -4.86 -11.90
N VAL A 173 -3.67 -4.62 -12.06
CA VAL A 173 -4.59 -4.21 -10.96
C VAL A 173 -5.65 -5.27 -10.67
N ASP A 174 -5.87 -5.56 -9.38
CA ASP A 174 -6.89 -6.49 -8.89
C ASP A 174 -8.07 -5.80 -8.20
N PHE A 175 -7.81 -4.68 -7.50
CA PHE A 175 -8.83 -3.95 -6.74
C PHE A 175 -8.98 -2.54 -7.28
N LEU A 176 -10.20 -2.18 -7.71
CA LEU A 176 -10.49 -0.89 -8.33
C LEU A 176 -11.13 0.06 -7.32
N LEU A 177 -10.65 1.30 -7.30
CA LEU A 177 -11.35 2.39 -6.63
C LEU A 177 -12.64 2.70 -7.39
N ARG A 178 -13.75 2.85 -6.67
CA ARG A 178 -15.01 3.29 -7.27
C ARG A 178 -14.88 4.75 -7.72
N PRO A 179 -15.11 5.08 -9.01
CA PRO A 179 -15.14 6.47 -9.46
C PRO A 179 -16.28 7.24 -8.81
N TYR A 180 -16.04 8.51 -8.47
CA TYR A 180 -17.06 9.47 -8.05
C TYR A 180 -17.51 10.32 -9.24
#